data_AF-A0A8J4BD50-F1
#
_entry.id   AF-A0A8J4BD50-F1
#
_cell.length_a   1.000
_cell.length_b   1.000
_cell.length_c   1.000
_cell.angle_alpha   90.00
_cell.angle_beta   90.00
_cell.angle_gamma   90.00
#
_symmetry.space_group_name_H-M   'P 1'
#
loop_
_entity.id
_entity.type
_entity.pdbx_description
1 polymer ?
#
loop_
_entity_poly.entity_id
_entity_poly.type
_entity_poly.pdbx_seq_one_letter_code
_entity_poly.pdbx_strand_id
1 'polypeptide(L)'
;MSLLPNTLSCVPSGHLASRSTRLRALGHPRDCLIPKSSHTRSALNAGSITSATDLPTTSTTERDAAWELLRDFTLKEFRGAAQEPYLSSPAKRQRLREALKIAFSGQYPPAGWMGPSADSEVLLGVVASDIKFAARAYRDWCEELGLQLVVPNSRVDGVSSAMQLRGGVYLKYNSKTQLCYVTRYDGRDRGVLLQLGQLQLGHFPLGFFDEGMKKPPPTF
;
A
#
# COMPACT_ATOMS: atom_id res chain seq x y z
N MET A 1 -68.97 6.15 15.48
CA MET A 1 -68.00 5.06 15.61
C MET A 1 -66.69 5.56 14.97
N SER A 2 -65.91 6.45 15.58
CA SER A 2 -65.01 6.28 16.73
C SER A 2 -64.23 4.97 16.68
N LEU A 3 -62.93 5.06 16.36
CA LEU A 3 -61.80 4.70 17.22
C LEU A 3 -60.47 5.11 16.53
N LEU A 4 -59.67 5.92 17.26
CA LEU A 4 -58.26 6.25 16.98
C LEU A 4 -57.33 5.12 17.55
N PRO A 5 -56.02 5.33 17.78
CA PRO A 5 -54.95 4.57 17.12
C PRO A 5 -54.18 3.66 18.10
N ASN A 6 -53.45 2.67 17.59
CA ASN A 6 -52.52 1.90 18.41
C ASN A 6 -51.09 2.43 18.29
N THR A 7 -50.61 2.96 19.40
CA THR A 7 -49.22 3.28 19.72
C THR A 7 -48.56 2.02 20.27
N LEU A 8 -47.35 1.69 19.80
CA LEU A 8 -46.45 0.81 20.53
C LEU A 8 -45.05 1.41 20.53
N SER A 9 -44.69 1.87 21.72
CA SER A 9 -43.37 2.23 22.18
C SER A 9 -42.63 0.97 22.63
N CYS A 10 -41.35 0.82 22.26
CA CYS A 10 -40.36 0.04 22.99
C CYS A 10 -38.97 0.68 22.73
N VAL A 11 -38.37 1.23 23.79
CA VAL A 11 -36.99 1.70 23.87
C VAL A 11 -36.20 0.70 24.77
N PRO A 12 -34.89 0.88 25.06
CA PRO A 12 -33.76 0.17 24.46
C PRO A 12 -33.05 -0.80 25.44
N SER A 13 -32.20 -1.70 24.92
CA SER A 13 -31.13 -2.40 25.66
C SER A 13 -30.26 -3.11 24.61
N GLY A 14 -28.93 -3.13 24.63
CA GLY A 14 -27.94 -2.65 25.56
C GLY A 14 -26.54 -2.85 24.95
N HIS A 15 -25.56 -2.20 25.56
CA HIS A 15 -24.14 -2.28 25.26
C HIS A 15 -23.60 -3.71 25.11
N LEU A 16 -22.86 -3.96 24.03
CA LEU A 16 -21.69 -4.83 24.07
C LEU A 16 -20.53 -4.12 23.35
N ALA A 17 -19.66 -3.54 24.17
CA ALA A 17 -18.36 -3.03 23.75
C ALA A 17 -17.51 -4.21 23.24
N SER A 18 -17.39 -4.33 21.92
CA SER A 18 -16.47 -5.26 21.29
C SER A 18 -15.04 -4.77 21.55
N ARG A 19 -14.37 -5.42 22.49
CA ARG A 19 -12.93 -5.25 22.75
C ARG A 19 -12.19 -5.67 21.50
N SER A 20 -11.62 -4.68 20.82
CA SER A 20 -10.69 -4.85 19.70
C SER A 20 -9.43 -5.55 20.18
N THR A 21 -9.37 -6.87 19.99
CA THR A 21 -8.19 -7.68 20.27
C THR A 21 -7.18 -7.43 19.15
N ARG A 22 -6.20 -6.57 19.44
CA ARG A 22 -5.03 -6.31 18.59
C ARG A 22 -4.31 -7.63 18.28
N LEU A 23 -4.32 -8.04 17.02
CA LEU A 23 -3.44 -9.08 16.52
C LEU A 23 -2.01 -8.54 16.51
N ARG A 24 -1.19 -9.10 17.41
CA ARG A 24 0.25 -8.90 17.51
C ARG A 24 0.94 -9.57 16.32
N ALA A 25 1.97 -8.91 15.82
CA ALA A 25 2.89 -9.39 14.80
C ALA A 25 3.58 -10.70 15.22
N LEU A 26 3.45 -11.72 14.38
CA LEU A 26 4.37 -12.84 14.23
C LEU A 26 5.44 -12.37 13.22
N GLY A 27 6.74 -12.59 13.28
CA GLY A 27 7.65 -13.31 14.17
C GLY A 27 9.02 -13.21 13.48
N HIS A 28 10.09 -12.92 14.23
CA HIS A 28 11.46 -12.88 13.70
C HIS A 28 12.01 -14.29 13.49
N PRO A 29 12.87 -14.48 12.48
CA PRO A 29 14.06 -15.30 12.65
C PRO A 29 15.33 -14.46 12.49
N ARG A 30 16.24 -14.67 13.45
CA ARG A 30 17.62 -14.20 13.47
C ARG A 30 18.50 -15.03 12.54
N ASP A 31 19.70 -14.49 12.31
CA ASP A 31 20.97 -15.14 11.97
C ASP A 31 21.24 -15.48 10.51
N CYS A 32 21.97 -14.57 9.83
CA CYS A 32 22.89 -14.95 8.76
C CYS A 32 24.22 -14.19 8.94
N LEU A 33 25.27 -14.99 9.14
CA LEU A 33 26.66 -14.60 9.36
C LEU A 33 27.30 -14.04 8.08
N ILE A 34 28.10 -12.99 8.24
CA ILE A 34 28.90 -12.34 7.18
C ILE A 34 30.29 -13.01 7.11
N PRO A 35 30.77 -13.45 5.93
CA PRO A 35 32.20 -13.66 5.71
C PRO A 35 32.85 -12.37 5.17
N LYS A 36 33.94 -11.95 5.84
CA LYS A 36 34.89 -10.95 5.33
C LYS A 36 35.66 -11.56 4.15
N SER A 37 35.68 -10.88 3.00
CA SER A 37 36.72 -11.10 1.99
C SER A 37 37.35 -9.77 1.59
N SER A 38 38.68 -9.77 1.64
CA SER A 38 39.59 -8.70 1.26
C SER A 38 40.13 -9.00 -0.13
N HIS A 39 39.94 -8.12 -1.11
CA HIS A 39 40.78 -8.09 -2.30
C HIS A 39 41.07 -6.65 -2.76
N THR A 40 42.33 -6.50 -3.12
CA THR A 40 43.07 -5.29 -3.49
C THR A 40 43.07 -5.11 -5.00
N ARG A 41 43.32 -3.86 -5.43
CA ARG A 41 43.91 -3.35 -6.70
C ARG A 41 43.00 -2.96 -7.88
N SER A 42 42.98 -1.63 -8.07
CA SER A 42 43.45 -0.85 -9.23
C SER A 42 43.12 -1.31 -10.66
N ALA A 43 42.43 -0.43 -11.41
CA ALA A 43 42.90 0.08 -12.70
C ALA A 43 42.15 1.37 -13.07
N LEU A 44 42.93 2.39 -13.47
CA LEU A 44 42.46 3.58 -14.19
C LEU A 44 41.90 3.16 -15.55
N ASN A 45 40.76 3.74 -15.96
CA ASN A 45 40.50 3.92 -17.38
C ASN A 45 39.75 5.23 -17.65
N ALA A 46 40.25 5.94 -18.66
CA ALA A 46 39.86 7.29 -19.04
C ALA A 46 38.76 7.26 -20.11
N GLY A 47 37.95 8.32 -20.12
CA GLY A 47 37.23 8.78 -21.29
C GLY A 47 35.85 8.18 -21.51
N SER A 48 34.82 8.89 -21.03
CA SER A 48 33.60 9.04 -21.83
C SER A 48 32.83 10.27 -21.40
N ILE A 49 32.65 11.18 -22.36
CA ILE A 49 31.84 12.39 -22.24
C ILE A 49 30.39 11.94 -22.34
N THR A 50 29.72 11.81 -21.21
CA THR A 50 28.26 11.65 -21.17
C THR A 50 27.67 12.93 -20.61
N SER A 51 26.96 13.64 -21.48
CA SER A 51 26.09 14.77 -21.15
C SER A 51 25.21 14.39 -19.96
N ALA A 52 25.50 15.02 -18.82
CA ALA A 52 24.69 14.89 -17.61
C ALA A 52 23.27 15.36 -17.96
N THR A 53 22.37 14.40 -18.08
CA THR A 53 20.94 14.70 -18.03
C THR A 53 20.69 15.06 -16.57
N ASP A 54 20.51 16.35 -16.28
CA ASP A 54 20.20 16.85 -14.94
C ASP A 54 18.94 16.15 -14.43
N LEU A 55 19.12 15.06 -13.69
CA LEU A 55 18.06 14.46 -12.91
C LEU A 55 17.71 15.47 -11.81
N PRO A 56 16.45 15.91 -11.70
CA PRO A 56 16.05 16.87 -10.69
C PRO A 56 16.34 16.29 -9.32
N THR A 57 17.36 16.84 -8.66
CA THR A 57 17.72 16.45 -7.30
C THR A 57 16.69 17.07 -6.37
N THR A 58 15.61 16.34 -6.08
CA THR A 58 14.58 16.80 -5.14
C THR A 58 15.23 17.14 -3.81
N SER A 59 14.95 18.34 -3.31
CA SER A 59 15.57 18.84 -2.08
C SER A 59 15.18 17.96 -0.89
N THR A 60 16.07 17.86 0.10
CA THR A 60 15.79 17.12 1.35
C THR A 60 14.51 17.63 2.02
N THR A 61 14.28 18.94 2.00
CA THR A 61 13.09 19.60 2.56
C THR A 61 11.79 19.14 1.91
N GLU A 62 11.74 19.03 0.58
CA GLU A 62 10.55 18.55 -0.14
C GLU A 62 10.26 17.09 0.18
N ARG A 63 11.31 16.28 0.34
CA ARG A 63 11.17 14.87 0.73
C ARG A 63 10.60 14.72 2.12
N ASP A 64 11.13 15.47 3.10
CA ASP A 64 10.62 15.44 4.47
C ASP A 64 9.16 15.90 4.52
N ALA A 65 8.80 16.94 3.77
CA ALA A 65 7.42 17.40 3.65
C ALA A 65 6.49 16.33 3.04
N ALA A 66 6.97 15.58 2.04
CA ALA A 66 6.22 14.49 1.44
C ALA A 66 5.98 13.35 2.45
N TRP A 67 7.00 12.95 3.21
CA TRP A 67 6.86 11.93 4.26
C TRP A 67 5.88 12.35 5.35
N GLU A 68 5.99 13.59 5.85
CA GLU A 68 5.06 14.10 6.86
C GLU A 68 3.62 14.16 6.34
N LEU A 69 3.42 14.57 5.08
CA LEU A 69 2.09 14.56 4.46
C LEU A 69 1.50 13.14 4.41
N LEU A 70 2.28 12.13 4.01
CA LEU A 70 1.83 10.74 3.92
C LEU A 70 1.55 10.13 5.29
N ARG A 71 2.35 10.46 6.30
CA ARG A 71 2.16 10.05 7.70
C ARG A 71 0.87 10.65 8.27
N ASP A 72 0.67 11.94 8.07
CA ASP A 72 -0.52 12.65 8.52
C ASP A 72 -1.78 12.13 7.82
N PHE A 73 -1.71 11.89 6.50
CA PHE A 73 -2.78 11.19 5.76
C PHE A 73 -3.10 9.83 6.39
N THR A 74 -2.09 8.98 6.60
CA THR A 74 -2.24 7.64 7.17
C THR A 74 -2.92 7.67 8.55
N LEU A 75 -2.50 8.60 9.42
CA LEU A 75 -3.09 8.78 10.74
C LEU A 75 -4.55 9.27 10.67
N LYS A 76 -4.88 10.19 9.76
CA LYS A 76 -6.26 10.67 9.58
C LYS A 76 -7.14 9.63 8.91
N GLU A 77 -6.62 8.85 7.97
CA GLU A 77 -7.37 7.79 7.29
C GLU A 77 -7.77 6.69 8.26
N PHE A 78 -6.85 6.27 9.14
CA PHE A 78 -7.17 5.33 10.22
C PHE A 78 -8.29 5.82 11.14
N ARG A 79 -8.49 7.14 11.25
CA ARG A 79 -9.55 7.79 12.04
C ARG A 79 -10.81 8.09 11.21
N GLY A 80 -10.83 7.77 9.92
CA GLY A 80 -11.92 8.12 9.00
C GLY A 80 -12.04 9.62 8.70
N ALA A 81 -10.95 10.38 8.86
CA ALA A 81 -10.93 11.85 8.78
C ALA A 81 -10.05 12.39 7.64
N ALA A 82 -9.55 11.54 6.73
CA ALA A 82 -8.69 11.97 5.63
C ALA A 82 -9.46 12.58 4.44
N GLN A 83 -10.77 12.38 4.35
CA GLN A 83 -11.58 12.74 3.19
C GLN A 83 -11.47 14.23 2.83
N GLU A 84 -11.83 15.13 3.76
CA GLU A 84 -11.74 16.57 3.53
C GLU A 84 -10.29 17.00 3.23
N PRO A 85 -9.29 16.72 4.09
CA PRO A 85 -7.96 17.31 3.93
C PRO A 85 -7.17 16.82 2.72
N TYR A 86 -7.41 15.59 2.23
CA TYR A 86 -6.57 14.99 1.19
C TYR A 86 -7.32 14.45 -0.03
N LEU A 87 -8.59 14.08 0.09
CA LEU A 87 -9.28 13.33 -0.97
C LEU A 87 -10.44 14.08 -1.62
N SER A 88 -10.86 15.21 -1.04
CA SER A 88 -12.06 15.96 -1.45
C SER A 88 -11.98 16.61 -2.83
N SER A 89 -10.78 16.84 -3.37
CA SER A 89 -10.60 17.44 -4.69
C SER A 89 -9.54 16.72 -5.53
N PRO A 90 -9.63 16.79 -6.87
CA PRO A 90 -8.60 16.23 -7.76
C PRO A 90 -7.19 16.75 -7.45
N ALA A 91 -7.07 18.04 -7.14
CA ALA A 91 -5.78 18.66 -6.79
C ALA A 91 -5.19 18.10 -5.49
N LYS A 92 -6.00 17.88 -4.45
CA LYS A 92 -5.53 17.26 -3.19
C LYS A 92 -5.08 15.82 -3.41
N ARG A 93 -5.82 15.04 -4.21
CA ARG A 93 -5.43 13.66 -4.58
C ARG A 93 -4.14 13.63 -5.41
N GLN A 94 -3.99 14.56 -6.33
CA GLN A 94 -2.77 14.71 -7.13
C GLN A 94 -1.56 15.03 -6.25
N ARG A 95 -1.70 15.96 -5.31
CA ARG A 95 -0.65 16.28 -4.34
C ARG A 95 -0.25 15.06 -3.50
N LEU A 96 -1.21 14.25 -3.08
CA LEU A 96 -0.94 13.01 -2.33
C LEU A 96 -0.17 11.98 -3.18
N ARG A 97 -0.51 11.84 -4.48
CA ARG A 97 0.25 10.99 -5.42
C ARG A 97 1.68 11.47 -5.60
N GLU A 98 1.88 12.78 -5.77
CA GLU A 98 3.21 13.38 -5.92
C GLU A 98 4.06 13.18 -4.68
N ALA A 99 3.48 13.40 -3.49
CA ALA A 99 4.16 13.12 -2.23
C ALA A 99 4.59 11.64 -2.14
N LEU A 100 3.72 10.71 -2.54
CA LEU A 100 4.06 9.29 -2.55
C LEU A 100 5.23 8.97 -3.49
N LYS A 101 5.25 9.56 -4.69
CA LYS A 101 6.36 9.39 -5.64
C LYS A 101 7.68 9.95 -5.11
N ILE A 102 7.64 11.13 -4.48
CA ILE A 102 8.82 11.75 -3.85
C ILE A 102 9.34 10.90 -2.68
N ALA A 103 8.44 10.40 -1.83
CA ALA A 103 8.79 9.55 -0.70
C ALA A 103 9.38 8.22 -1.17
N PHE A 104 8.80 7.63 -2.22
CA PHE A 104 9.28 6.38 -2.79
C PHE A 104 10.67 6.50 -3.42
N SER A 105 10.95 7.58 -4.16
CA SER A 105 12.18 7.73 -4.95
C SER A 105 13.44 7.99 -4.12
N GLY A 106 13.30 8.53 -2.90
CA GLY A 106 14.43 8.96 -2.08
C GLY A 106 14.63 8.15 -0.81
N GLN A 107 15.81 8.26 -0.22
CA GLN A 107 16.10 7.71 1.10
C GLN A 107 15.32 8.45 2.19
N TYR A 108 14.88 7.70 3.19
CA TYR A 108 14.31 8.21 4.43
C TYR A 108 14.80 7.37 5.61
N PRO A 109 16.01 7.69 6.13
CA PRO A 109 16.64 6.95 7.21
C PRO A 109 15.76 6.72 8.46
N PRO A 110 14.89 7.66 8.89
CA PRO A 110 14.03 7.43 10.06
C PRO A 110 13.10 6.23 9.94
N ALA A 111 12.67 5.87 8.72
CA ALA A 111 11.86 4.68 8.47
C ALA A 111 12.71 3.46 8.06
N GLY A 112 14.04 3.60 7.97
CA GLY A 112 14.92 2.59 7.38
C GLY A 112 14.70 2.40 5.87
N TRP A 113 14.08 3.37 5.19
CA TRP A 113 13.88 3.30 3.74
C TRP A 113 15.11 3.85 3.01
N MET A 114 15.75 3.00 2.20
CA MET A 114 16.98 3.36 1.48
C MET A 114 16.72 3.80 0.03
N GLY A 115 15.46 4.11 -0.31
CA GLY A 115 15.06 4.36 -1.69
C GLY A 115 14.82 3.06 -2.47
N PRO A 116 14.39 3.15 -3.74
CA PRO A 116 14.16 2.00 -4.57
C PRO A 116 15.51 1.45 -5.03
N SER A 117 15.82 0.23 -4.63
CA SER A 117 17.01 -0.51 -5.04
C SER A 117 16.66 -1.98 -5.17
N ALA A 118 17.52 -2.78 -5.83
CA ALA A 118 17.31 -4.22 -5.93
C ALA A 118 17.24 -4.91 -4.56
N ASP A 119 17.86 -4.32 -3.53
CA ASP A 119 17.89 -4.87 -2.17
C ASP A 119 16.74 -4.39 -1.28
N SER A 120 16.04 -3.33 -1.71
CA SER A 120 14.94 -2.71 -0.97
C SER A 120 13.67 -3.56 -1.06
N GLU A 121 13.05 -3.80 0.10
CA GLU A 121 11.77 -4.49 0.18
C GLU A 121 10.61 -3.49 0.20
N VAL A 122 9.67 -3.68 -0.72
CA VAL A 122 8.39 -2.98 -0.78
C VAL A 122 7.29 -4.01 -0.57
N LEU A 123 6.43 -3.76 0.41
CA LEU A 123 5.24 -4.61 0.62
C LEU A 123 3.99 -3.85 0.21
N LEU A 124 3.13 -4.52 -0.55
CA LEU A 124 1.79 -4.03 -0.87
C LEU A 124 0.76 -4.95 -0.21
N GLY A 125 -0.22 -4.35 0.44
CA GLY A 125 -1.43 -5.02 0.91
C GLY A 125 -2.65 -4.37 0.30
N VAL A 126 -3.39 -5.08 -0.55
CA VAL A 126 -4.60 -4.56 -1.18
C VAL A 126 -5.83 -5.23 -0.57
N VAL A 127 -6.73 -4.42 -0.02
CA VAL A 127 -7.97 -4.86 0.59
C VAL A 127 -9.13 -4.36 -0.26
N ALA A 128 -9.94 -5.27 -0.81
CA ALA A 128 -11.03 -4.90 -1.71
C ALA A 128 -12.29 -5.74 -1.48
N SER A 129 -13.43 -5.25 -1.97
CA SER A 129 -14.70 -5.99 -1.92
C SER A 129 -14.82 -7.10 -2.96
N ASP A 130 -13.94 -7.11 -3.97
CA ASP A 130 -13.91 -8.09 -5.05
C ASP A 130 -12.48 -8.18 -5.63
N ILE A 131 -12.12 -9.37 -6.13
CA ILE A 131 -10.80 -9.62 -6.71
C ILE A 131 -10.49 -8.70 -7.90
N LYS A 132 -11.47 -8.30 -8.69
CA LYS A 132 -11.24 -7.42 -9.85
C LYS A 132 -10.75 -6.05 -9.42
N PHE A 133 -11.26 -5.51 -8.31
CA PHE A 133 -10.79 -4.23 -7.77
C PHE A 133 -9.38 -4.36 -7.18
N ALA A 134 -9.12 -5.43 -6.44
CA ALA A 134 -7.79 -5.68 -5.89
C ALA A 134 -6.74 -5.84 -7.00
N ALA A 135 -7.06 -6.60 -8.04
CA ALA A 135 -6.16 -6.86 -9.16
C ALA A 135 -5.87 -5.59 -9.98
N ARG A 136 -6.85 -4.71 -10.18
CA ARG A 136 -6.63 -3.39 -10.82
C ARG A 136 -5.69 -2.53 -10.00
N ALA A 137 -6.02 -2.31 -8.72
CA ALA A 137 -5.20 -1.50 -7.83
C ALA A 137 -3.78 -2.07 -7.76
N TYR A 138 -3.63 -3.38 -7.58
CA TYR A 138 -2.33 -4.03 -7.58
C TYR A 138 -1.51 -3.74 -8.84
N ARG A 139 -2.09 -3.93 -10.04
CA ARG A 139 -1.41 -3.59 -11.29
C ARG A 139 -1.00 -2.13 -11.34
N ASP A 140 -1.91 -1.22 -11.05
CA ASP A 140 -1.67 0.22 -11.19
C ASP A 140 -0.58 0.69 -10.22
N TRP A 141 -0.54 0.13 -9.01
CA TRP A 141 0.53 0.38 -8.04
C TRP A 141 1.88 -0.18 -8.48
N CYS A 142 1.91 -1.39 -9.04
CA CYS A 142 3.16 -1.93 -9.59
C CYS A 142 3.67 -1.11 -10.78
N GLU A 143 2.79 -0.75 -11.71
CA GLU A 143 3.12 0.06 -12.88
C GLU A 143 3.70 1.42 -12.46
N GLU A 144 3.01 2.14 -11.56
CA GLU A 144 3.41 3.48 -11.17
C GLU A 144 4.71 3.51 -10.35
N LEU A 145 4.96 2.49 -9.53
CA LEU A 145 6.17 2.38 -8.70
C LEU A 145 7.32 1.65 -9.41
N GLY A 146 7.13 1.22 -10.67
CA GLY A 146 8.13 0.44 -11.41
C GLY A 146 8.44 -0.93 -10.79
N LEU A 147 7.48 -1.54 -10.11
CA LEU A 147 7.62 -2.85 -9.48
C LEU A 147 7.25 -3.96 -10.48
N GLN A 148 7.89 -5.11 -10.33
CA GLN A 148 7.56 -6.29 -11.15
C GLN A 148 6.15 -6.79 -10.83
N LEU A 149 5.31 -6.89 -11.86
CA LEU A 149 3.98 -7.48 -11.74
C LEU A 149 4.08 -9.01 -11.69
N VAL A 150 3.57 -9.61 -10.61
CA VAL A 150 3.56 -11.06 -10.40
C VAL A 150 2.13 -11.56 -10.28
N VAL A 151 1.83 -12.66 -10.98
CA VAL A 151 0.51 -13.30 -10.94
C VAL A 151 0.18 -13.72 -9.50
N PRO A 152 -0.93 -13.24 -8.91
CA PRO A 152 -1.29 -13.62 -7.54
C PRO A 152 -1.77 -15.08 -7.47
N ASN A 153 -1.22 -15.85 -6.53
CA ASN A 153 -1.69 -17.19 -6.24
C ASN A 153 -2.85 -17.19 -5.23
N SER A 154 -3.82 -18.10 -5.37
CA SER A 154 -4.86 -18.27 -4.35
C SER A 154 -4.29 -19.01 -3.13
N ARG A 155 -4.61 -18.54 -1.92
CA ARG A 155 -4.36 -19.21 -0.64
C ARG A 155 -5.65 -19.73 0.00
N VAL A 156 -6.73 -19.80 -0.78
CA VAL A 156 -8.03 -20.29 -0.35
C VAL A 156 -8.22 -21.71 -0.85
N ASP A 157 -8.54 -22.62 0.06
CA ASP A 157 -8.71 -24.03 -0.25
C ASP A 157 -9.78 -24.24 -1.34
N GLY A 158 -9.47 -25.13 -2.28
CA GLY A 158 -10.36 -25.47 -3.40
C GLY A 158 -10.47 -24.42 -4.51
N VAL A 159 -9.74 -23.30 -4.43
CA VAL A 159 -9.76 -22.25 -5.46
C VAL A 159 -8.46 -22.29 -6.28
N SER A 160 -8.54 -22.71 -7.54
CA SER A 160 -7.37 -22.92 -8.41
C SER A 160 -6.78 -21.63 -8.97
N SER A 161 -7.59 -20.57 -9.12
CA SER A 161 -7.13 -19.26 -9.57
C SER A 161 -7.64 -18.16 -8.63
N ALA A 162 -6.77 -17.22 -8.27
CA ALA A 162 -7.15 -16.07 -7.45
C ALA A 162 -8.34 -15.30 -8.05
N MET A 163 -8.43 -15.22 -9.39
CA MET A 163 -9.49 -14.51 -10.11
C MET A 163 -10.87 -15.17 -9.97
N GLN A 164 -10.95 -16.39 -9.46
CA GLN A 164 -12.21 -17.08 -9.17
C GLN A 164 -12.78 -16.73 -7.79
N LEU A 165 -12.01 -16.05 -6.93
CA LEU A 165 -12.50 -15.62 -5.63
C LEU A 165 -13.71 -14.70 -5.76
N ARG A 166 -14.57 -14.77 -4.75
CA ARG A 166 -15.81 -14.00 -4.64
C ARG A 166 -15.86 -13.34 -3.27
N GLY A 167 -16.43 -12.15 -3.22
CA GLY A 167 -16.50 -11.34 -2.01
C GLY A 167 -15.19 -10.63 -1.68
N GLY A 168 -15.07 -10.20 -0.42
CA GLY A 168 -13.93 -9.43 0.06
C GLY A 168 -12.63 -10.23 -0.02
N VAL A 169 -11.55 -9.57 -0.42
CA VAL A 169 -10.23 -10.17 -0.58
C VAL A 169 -9.13 -9.32 0.02
N TYR A 170 -8.07 -9.99 0.46
CA TYR A 170 -6.78 -9.40 0.80
C TYR A 170 -5.71 -10.00 -0.12
N LEU A 171 -5.08 -9.13 -0.91
CA LEU A 171 -3.94 -9.44 -1.77
C LEU A 171 -2.67 -8.91 -1.11
N LYS A 172 -1.65 -9.76 -0.98
CA LYS A 172 -0.33 -9.39 -0.48
C LYS A 172 0.72 -9.58 -1.55
N TYR A 173 1.58 -8.59 -1.72
CA TYR A 173 2.74 -8.63 -2.61
C TYR A 173 4.01 -8.19 -1.87
N ASN A 174 5.12 -8.87 -2.14
CA ASN A 174 6.46 -8.55 -1.66
C ASN A 174 7.40 -8.40 -2.87
N SER A 175 7.96 -7.21 -3.07
CA SER A 175 8.83 -6.91 -4.22
C SER A 175 10.20 -7.59 -4.17
N LYS A 176 10.64 -8.05 -3.00
CA LYS A 176 11.94 -8.71 -2.84
C LYS A 176 11.84 -10.20 -3.10
N THR A 177 10.88 -10.87 -2.46
CA THR A 177 10.68 -12.31 -2.61
C THR A 177 9.78 -12.67 -3.79
N GLN A 178 9.18 -11.69 -4.46
CA GLN A 178 8.15 -11.86 -5.48
C GLN A 178 6.96 -12.72 -5.01
N LEU A 179 6.72 -12.75 -3.69
CA LEU A 179 5.59 -13.48 -3.13
C LEU A 179 4.33 -12.67 -3.39
N CYS A 180 3.41 -13.21 -4.18
CA CYS A 180 2.12 -12.60 -4.49
C CYS A 180 0.99 -13.59 -4.24
N TYR A 181 0.06 -13.27 -3.33
CA TYR A 181 -1.07 -14.15 -3.04
C TYR A 181 -2.34 -13.41 -2.65
N VAL A 182 -3.48 -14.11 -2.75
CA VAL A 182 -4.80 -13.63 -2.36
C VAL A 182 -5.47 -14.58 -1.37
N THR A 183 -6.10 -14.00 -0.36
CA THR A 183 -6.93 -14.67 0.65
C THR A 183 -8.31 -14.00 0.73
N ARG A 184 -9.29 -14.69 1.34
CA ARG A 184 -10.57 -14.05 1.69
C ARG A 184 -10.36 -13.00 2.78
N TYR A 185 -11.13 -11.93 2.72
CA TYR A 185 -11.11 -10.86 3.71
C TYR A 185 -12.52 -10.43 4.07
N ASP A 186 -12.91 -10.75 5.31
CA ASP A 186 -14.23 -10.43 5.86
C ASP A 186 -14.24 -9.10 6.65
N GLY A 187 -13.09 -8.43 6.74
CA GLY A 187 -12.98 -7.13 7.40
C GLY A 187 -13.63 -5.99 6.63
N ARG A 188 -13.73 -4.82 7.28
CA ARG A 188 -14.43 -3.65 6.75
C ARG A 188 -13.53 -2.72 5.92
N ASP A 189 -12.23 -2.75 6.17
CA ASP A 189 -11.27 -1.84 5.54
C ASP A 189 -11.19 -2.06 4.03
N ARG A 190 -10.91 -1.00 3.28
CA ARG A 190 -10.72 -1.05 1.83
C ARG A 190 -9.61 -0.08 1.45
N GLY A 191 -8.81 -0.45 0.46
CA GLY A 191 -7.72 0.36 -0.05
C GLY A 191 -6.40 -0.39 -0.12
N VAL A 192 -5.32 0.36 -0.27
CA VAL A 192 -3.97 -0.14 -0.45
C VAL A 192 -3.08 0.30 0.70
N LEU A 193 -2.37 -0.63 1.31
CA LEU A 193 -1.29 -0.40 2.24
C LEU A 193 0.04 -0.53 1.50
N LEU A 194 0.92 0.44 1.70
CA LEU A 194 2.30 0.42 1.20
C LEU A 194 3.23 0.39 2.41
N GLN A 195 4.13 -0.59 2.46
CA GLN A 195 5.20 -0.61 3.46
C GLN A 195 6.54 -0.28 2.79
N LEU A 196 7.22 0.73 3.32
CA LEU A 196 8.55 1.18 2.92
C LEU A 196 9.47 1.11 4.13
N GLY A 197 10.37 0.12 4.17
CA GLY A 197 11.17 -0.16 5.35
C GLY A 197 10.28 -0.55 6.54
N GLN A 198 10.39 0.19 7.64
CA GLN A 198 9.63 -0.03 8.86
C GLN A 198 8.29 0.72 8.89
N LEU A 199 8.04 1.61 7.93
CA LEU A 199 6.84 2.46 7.93
C LEU A 199 5.77 1.89 7.00
N GLN A 200 4.56 1.75 7.52
CA GLN A 200 3.36 1.40 6.76
C GLN A 200 2.53 2.66 6.52
N LEU A 201 2.13 2.89 5.27
CA LEU A 201 1.35 4.02 4.80
C LEU A 201 0.01 3.53 4.22
N GLY A 202 -1.06 4.31 4.39
CA GLY A 202 -2.39 4.01 3.85
C GLY A 202 -3.51 3.96 4.90
N HIS A 203 -4.72 3.50 4.59
CA HIS A 203 -5.14 2.88 3.32
C HIS A 203 -5.33 3.93 2.21
N PHE A 204 -4.62 3.78 1.10
CA PHE A 204 -4.86 4.61 -0.08
C PHE A 204 -6.09 4.11 -0.85
N PRO A 205 -6.86 4.98 -1.53
CA PRO A 205 -8.00 4.56 -2.35
C PRO A 205 -7.60 3.51 -3.41
N LEU A 206 -8.49 2.55 -3.71
CA LEU A 206 -8.20 1.51 -4.71
C LEU A 206 -7.93 2.10 -6.11
N GLY A 207 -8.59 3.19 -6.48
CA GLY A 207 -8.37 3.94 -7.71
C GLY A 207 -7.35 5.07 -7.57
N PHE A 208 -6.34 4.95 -6.68
CA PHE A 208 -5.41 6.05 -6.39
C PHE A 208 -4.71 6.60 -7.64
N PHE A 209 -4.30 5.71 -8.57
CA PHE A 209 -3.63 6.06 -9.82
C PHE A 209 -4.54 6.00 -11.07
N ASP A 210 -5.73 5.41 -10.95
CA ASP A 210 -6.77 5.40 -11.99
C ASP A 210 -8.14 5.71 -11.37
N GLU A 211 -8.37 7.00 -11.08
CA GLU A 211 -9.58 7.45 -10.37
C GLU A 211 -10.87 7.12 -11.14
N GLY A 212 -10.78 7.07 -12.48
CA GLY A 212 -11.91 6.74 -13.34
C GLY A 212 -12.13 5.24 -13.51
N MET A 213 -11.27 4.38 -12.94
CA MET A 213 -11.25 2.94 -13.16
C MET A 213 -11.35 2.57 -14.65
N LYS A 214 -10.68 3.36 -15.49
CA LYS A 214 -10.75 3.23 -16.96
C LYS A 214 -10.06 1.96 -17.44
N LYS A 215 -8.96 1.56 -16.79
CA LYS A 215 -8.20 0.36 -17.18
C LYS A 215 -8.91 -0.90 -16.69
N PRO A 216 -9.32 -1.85 -17.56
CA PRO A 216 -10.04 -3.08 -17.17
C PRO A 216 -9.23 -3.92 -16.17
N PRO A 217 -9.83 -4.88 -15.43
CA PRO A 217 -9.06 -5.75 -14.54
C PRO A 217 -8.11 -6.63 -15.37
N PRO A 218 -6.89 -6.90 -14.88
CA PRO A 218 -6.00 -7.86 -15.54
C PRO A 218 -6.60 -9.27 -15.51
N THR A 219 -6.28 -10.09 -16.52
CA THR A 219 -6.84 -11.43 -16.75
C THR A 219 -5.87 -12.55 -16.41
N PHE A 220 -5.07 -12.38 -15.35
CA PHE A 220 -3.99 -13.29 -14.96
C PHE A 220 -4.30 -14.78 -15.11
#